data_AF-A0A7Y8ENS3-F1
#
_entry.id   AF-A0A7Y8ENS3-F1
#
_cell.length_a   1.000
_cell.length_b   1.000
_cell.length_c   1.000
_cell.angle_alpha   90.00
_cell.angle_beta   90.00
_cell.angle_gamma   90.00
#
_symmetry.space_group_name_H-M   'P 1'
#
loop_
_entity.id
_entity.type
_entity.pdbx_description
1 polymer ?
#
loop_
_entity_poly.entity_id
_entity_poly.type
_entity_poly.pdbx_seq_one_letter_code
_entity_poly.pdbx_strand_id
1 'polypeptide(L)'
;MTTKQTNSGGATEQMACMPVDRSYDVRAKMIIAFNEAKNNGGDLDDALDAAYKSALRYSPNPQSADQGVPVAVASRDESIAWLKRIDGIGQARAELIYSMGFRRLADESNPDRSTYLPLKTTD
;
A
#
# COMPACT_ATOMS: atom_id res chain seq x y z
N MET A 1 26.40 -27.26 31.14
CA MET A 1 25.74 -25.94 30.96
C MET A 1 25.50 -25.78 29.47
N THR A 2 24.25 -25.90 29.02
CA THR A 2 23.89 -25.88 27.59
C THR A 2 23.03 -24.66 27.35
N THR A 3 23.54 -23.69 26.60
CA THR A 3 22.83 -22.46 26.25
C THR A 3 21.80 -22.75 25.15
N LYS A 4 20.52 -22.59 25.48
CA LYS A 4 19.44 -22.55 24.49
C LYS A 4 19.47 -21.18 23.82
N GLN A 5 19.94 -21.11 22.58
CA GLN A 5 19.72 -19.94 21.73
C GLN A 5 18.23 -19.90 21.35
N THR A 6 17.47 -19.04 22.03
CA THR A 6 16.14 -18.63 21.59
C THR A 6 16.30 -17.56 20.52
N ASN A 7 16.11 -17.95 19.26
CA ASN A 7 15.98 -17.02 18.15
C ASN A 7 14.81 -16.07 18.42
N SER A 8 15.12 -14.86 18.86
CA SER A 8 14.18 -13.77 19.07
C SER A 8 14.37 -12.80 17.92
N GLY A 9 13.34 -12.58 17.13
CA GLY A 9 13.34 -11.57 16.07
C GLY A 9 13.14 -12.13 14.67
N GLY A 10 11.92 -12.57 14.37
CA GLY A 10 11.45 -12.62 12.99
C GLY A 10 10.59 -11.40 12.76
N ALA A 11 11.19 -10.29 12.34
CA ALA A 11 10.43 -9.25 11.67
C ALA A 11 9.70 -9.96 10.52
N THR A 12 8.37 -10.01 10.58
CA THR A 12 7.56 -10.34 9.43
C THR A 12 7.81 -9.20 8.44
N GLU A 13 8.87 -9.33 7.65
CA GLU A 13 9.05 -8.56 6.44
C GLU A 13 7.79 -8.82 5.63
N GLN A 14 6.85 -7.89 5.74
CA GLN A 14 5.72 -7.79 4.85
C GLN A 14 6.36 -7.69 3.47
N MET A 15 6.43 -8.81 2.76
CA MET A 15 6.75 -8.85 1.35
C MET A 15 5.59 -8.16 0.65
N ALA A 16 5.63 -6.82 0.69
CA ALA A 16 4.70 -5.98 -0.01
C ALA A 16 4.82 -6.38 -1.48
N CYS A 17 3.73 -6.89 -2.04
CA CYS A 17 3.63 -7.15 -3.46
C CYS A 17 3.64 -5.80 -4.17
N MET A 18 4.84 -5.24 -4.36
CA MET A 18 5.05 -3.99 -5.05
C MET A 18 4.70 -4.21 -6.53
N PRO A 19 3.92 -3.32 -7.16
CA PRO A 19 3.71 -3.35 -8.60
C PRO A 19 5.04 -3.57 -9.33
N VAL A 20 5.04 -4.51 -10.27
CA VAL A 20 6.26 -4.97 -10.95
C VAL A 20 7.00 -3.81 -11.63
N ASP A 21 6.27 -2.85 -12.22
CA ASP A 21 6.84 -1.61 -12.79
C ASP A 21 7.62 -0.78 -11.78
N ARG A 22 7.13 -0.62 -10.53
CA ARG A 22 7.86 0.10 -9.47
C ARG A 22 9.14 -0.63 -9.09
N SER A 23 9.11 -1.96 -9.09
CA SER A 23 10.30 -2.78 -8.81
C SER A 23 11.35 -2.67 -9.92
N TYR A 24 10.93 -2.48 -11.18
CA TYR A 24 11.85 -2.27 -12.30
C TYR A 24 12.51 -0.90 -12.28
N ASP A 25 11.78 0.17 -11.92
CA ASP A 25 12.36 1.51 -11.86
C ASP A 25 13.48 1.58 -10.81
N VAL A 26 13.26 1.06 -9.59
CA VAL A 26 14.29 1.01 -8.55
C VAL A 26 15.51 0.22 -9.01
N ARG A 27 15.30 -0.97 -9.59
CA ARG A 27 16.40 -1.78 -10.14
C ARG A 27 17.16 -1.05 -11.24
N ALA A 28 16.46 -0.35 -12.14
CA ALA A 28 17.10 0.42 -13.21
C ALA A 28 17.99 1.53 -12.63
N LYS A 29 17.50 2.28 -11.62
CA LYS A 29 18.30 3.31 -10.94
C LYS A 29 19.54 2.73 -10.25
N MET A 30 19.41 1.58 -9.59
CA MET A 30 20.53 0.88 -8.96
C MET A 30 21.61 0.47 -9.99
N ILE A 31 21.19 -0.09 -11.14
CA ILE A 31 22.10 -0.52 -12.20
C ILE A 31 22.83 0.70 -12.81
N ILE A 32 22.12 1.81 -13.02
CA ILE A 32 22.73 3.05 -13.52
C ILE A 32 23.80 3.55 -12.53
N ALA A 33 23.46 3.66 -11.25
CA ALA A 33 24.39 4.12 -10.21
C ALA A 33 25.63 3.22 -10.08
N PHE A 34 25.44 1.90 -10.16
CA PHE A 34 26.54 0.94 -10.17
C PHE A 34 27.49 1.17 -11.36
N ASN A 35 26.93 1.28 -12.57
CA ASN A 35 27.72 1.48 -13.78
C ASN A 35 28.44 2.82 -13.78
N GLU A 36 27.81 3.87 -13.25
CA GLU A 36 28.42 5.19 -13.12
C GLU A 36 29.62 5.15 -12.16
N ALA A 37 29.49 4.51 -10.99
CA ALA A 37 30.60 4.31 -10.07
C ALA A 37 31.75 3.50 -10.69
N LYS A 38 31.45 2.44 -11.44
CA LYS A 38 32.46 1.67 -12.18
C LYS A 38 33.14 2.48 -13.28
N ASN A 39 32.39 3.29 -14.01
CA ASN A 39 32.92 4.13 -15.09
C ASN A 39 33.79 5.28 -14.55
N ASN A 40 33.52 5.72 -13.32
CA ASN A 40 34.32 6.74 -12.64
C ASN A 40 35.60 6.16 -12.00
N GLY A 41 35.89 4.87 -12.22
CA GLY A 41 37.08 4.20 -11.70
C GLY A 41 36.98 3.79 -10.22
N GLY A 42 35.77 3.80 -9.64
CA GLY A 42 35.50 3.26 -8.31
C GLY A 42 35.71 1.75 -8.26
N ASP A 43 36.02 1.23 -7.08
CA ASP A 43 36.17 -0.20 -6.88
C ASP A 43 34.79 -0.90 -6.80
N LEU A 44 34.80 -2.21 -6.53
CA LEU A 44 33.55 -2.97 -6.45
C LEU A 44 32.70 -2.52 -5.25
N ASP A 45 33.34 -2.13 -4.15
CA ASP A 45 32.65 -1.74 -2.93
C ASP A 45 31.98 -0.37 -3.12
N ASP A 46 32.66 0.57 -3.76
CA ASP A 46 32.11 1.88 -4.17
C ASP A 46 30.87 1.72 -5.06
N ALA A 47 30.93 0.80 -6.04
CA ALA A 47 29.83 0.56 -6.96
C ALA A 47 28.62 -0.09 -6.28
N LEU A 48 28.86 -1.03 -5.37
CA LEU A 48 27.80 -1.66 -4.57
C LEU A 48 27.17 -0.67 -3.57
N ASP A 49 27.97 0.18 -2.93
CA ASP A 49 27.48 1.23 -2.04
C ASP A 49 26.64 2.28 -2.80
N ALA A 50 27.06 2.69 -4.01
CA ALA A 50 26.29 3.58 -4.87
C ALA A 50 24.93 2.97 -5.27
N ALA A 51 24.91 1.69 -5.65
CA ALA A 51 23.68 0.96 -5.95
C ALA A 51 22.76 0.86 -4.72
N TYR A 52 23.32 0.59 -3.54
CA TYR A 52 22.56 0.51 -2.29
C TYR A 52 21.95 1.85 -1.88
N LYS A 53 22.71 2.95 -1.95
CA LYS A 53 22.20 4.31 -1.71
C LYS A 53 21.09 4.68 -2.69
N SER A 54 21.23 4.29 -3.96
CA SER A 54 20.16 4.45 -4.95
C SER A 54 18.92 3.65 -4.56
N ALA A 55 19.09 2.39 -4.15
CA ALA A 55 17.98 1.57 -3.66
C ALA A 55 17.25 2.24 -2.51
N LEU A 56 17.94 2.75 -1.49
CA LEU A 56 17.31 3.44 -0.37
C LEU A 56 16.57 4.72 -0.78
N ARG A 57 17.11 5.44 -1.77
CA ARG A 57 16.52 6.71 -2.25
C ARG A 57 15.26 6.51 -3.07
N TYR A 58 15.23 5.47 -3.91
CA TYR A 58 14.12 5.21 -4.84
C TYR A 58 13.18 4.11 -4.36
N SER A 59 13.57 3.31 -3.37
CA SER A 59 12.66 2.37 -2.74
C SER A 59 11.52 3.15 -2.11
N PRO A 60 10.26 2.78 -2.41
CA PRO A 60 9.13 3.39 -1.75
C PRO A 60 9.27 3.16 -0.25
N ASN A 61 9.45 4.26 0.50
CA ASN A 61 9.41 4.21 1.95
C ASN A 61 8.02 3.69 2.36
N PRO A 62 7.90 2.57 3.09
CA PRO A 62 6.60 2.06 3.52
C PRO A 62 5.84 3.09 4.37
N GLN A 63 6.54 4.05 5.00
CA GLN A 63 5.91 5.18 5.69
C GLN A 63 5.41 6.29 4.75
N SER A 64 5.94 6.42 3.53
CA SER A 64 5.46 7.39 2.54
C SER A 64 4.36 6.84 1.63
N ALA A 65 4.17 5.52 1.59
CA ALA A 65 2.95 4.91 1.04
C ALA A 65 1.73 5.14 1.95
N ASP A 66 1.95 5.55 3.21
CA ASP A 66 0.96 6.07 4.15
C ASP A 66 0.88 7.61 4.13
N GLN A 67 1.34 8.27 3.06
CA GLN A 67 0.83 9.62 2.74
C GLN A 67 -0.58 9.42 2.20
N GLY A 68 -1.49 9.15 3.15
CA GLY A 68 -2.89 8.90 2.93
C GLY A 68 -3.48 10.00 2.07
N VAL A 69 -4.07 9.59 0.95
CA VAL A 69 -5.43 10.05 0.72
C VAL A 69 -6.17 9.75 2.03
N PRO A 70 -6.73 10.76 2.74
CA PRO A 70 -7.65 10.48 3.84
C PRO A 70 -8.83 9.77 3.20
N VAL A 71 -8.76 8.45 3.11
CA VAL A 71 -9.89 7.65 2.64
C VAL A 71 -10.83 7.69 3.82
N ALA A 72 -11.83 8.57 3.74
CA ALA A 72 -12.90 8.62 4.71
C ALA A 72 -13.43 7.19 4.85
N VAL A 73 -13.45 6.67 6.07
CA VAL A 73 -13.88 5.31 6.35
C VAL A 73 -15.27 5.40 6.96
N ALA A 74 -16.21 4.61 6.46
CA ALA A 74 -17.57 4.59 7.00
C ALA A 74 -17.53 4.16 8.48
N SER A 75 -18.54 4.60 9.24
CA SER A 75 -18.67 4.21 10.63
C SER A 75 -18.78 2.68 10.79
N ARG A 76 -18.55 2.19 12.01
CA ARG A 76 -18.64 0.76 12.31
C ARG A 76 -19.99 0.18 11.88
N ASP A 77 -21.08 0.82 12.26
CA ASP A 77 -22.43 0.35 11.96
C ASP A 77 -22.72 0.33 10.46
N GLU A 78 -22.24 1.33 9.71
CA GLU A 78 -22.37 1.36 8.24
C GLU A 78 -21.55 0.26 7.57
N SER A 79 -20.35 -0.02 8.08
CA SER A 79 -19.50 -1.12 7.60
C SER A 79 -20.16 -2.47 7.86
N ILE A 80 -20.71 -2.68 9.06
CA ILE A 80 -21.42 -3.91 9.44
C ILE A 80 -22.71 -4.07 8.61
N ALA A 81 -23.49 -3.00 8.45
CA ALA A 81 -24.72 -3.03 7.65
C ALA A 81 -24.44 -3.32 6.17
N TRP A 82 -23.36 -2.76 5.62
CA TRP A 82 -22.93 -3.06 4.25
C TRP A 82 -22.49 -4.51 4.09
N LEU A 83 -21.67 -5.04 5.01
CA LEU A 83 -21.24 -6.44 4.98
C LEU A 83 -22.43 -7.40 4.99
N LYS A 84 -23.48 -7.08 5.75
CA LYS A 84 -24.70 -7.89 5.82
C LYS A 84 -25.57 -7.88 4.56
N ARG A 85 -25.33 -6.94 3.62
CA ARG A 85 -26.01 -6.94 2.30
C ARG A 85 -25.41 -7.97 1.34
N ILE A 86 -24.23 -8.49 1.65
CA ILE A 86 -23.59 -9.55 0.87
C ILE A 86 -24.26 -10.88 1.24
N ASP A 87 -24.68 -11.62 0.22
CA ASP A 87 -25.31 -12.92 0.43
C ASP A 87 -24.37 -13.89 1.19
N GLY A 88 -24.91 -14.60 2.18
CA GLY A 88 -24.14 -15.48 3.05
C GLY A 88 -23.28 -14.81 4.14
N ILE A 89 -23.42 -13.50 4.37
CA ILE A 89 -22.78 -12.79 5.50
C ILE A 89 -23.82 -12.35 6.55
N GLY A 90 -23.93 -13.14 7.62
CA GLY A 90 -24.71 -12.78 8.81
C GLY A 90 -23.96 -11.86 9.79
N GLN A 91 -24.63 -11.46 10.88
CA GLN A 91 -24.08 -10.54 11.89
C GLN A 91 -22.71 -10.96 12.44
N ALA A 92 -22.58 -12.21 12.91
CA ALA A 92 -21.33 -12.70 13.50
C ALA A 92 -20.16 -12.70 12.51
N ARG A 93 -20.45 -12.97 11.23
CA ARG A 93 -19.44 -12.97 10.17
C ARG A 93 -19.05 -11.55 9.77
N ALA A 94 -20.01 -10.62 9.74
CA ALA A 94 -19.74 -9.20 9.52
C ALA A 94 -18.83 -8.61 10.62
N GLU A 95 -19.10 -8.94 11.89
CA GLU A 95 -18.29 -8.49 13.04
C GLU A 95 -16.86 -9.03 12.98
N LEU A 96 -16.70 -10.31 12.64
CA LEU A 96 -15.38 -10.93 12.46
C LEU A 96 -14.58 -10.25 11.34
N ILE A 97 -15.20 -10.04 10.18
CA ILE A 97 -14.57 -9.38 9.04
C ILE A 97 -14.17 -7.93 9.40
N TYR A 98 -15.05 -7.21 10.11
CA TYR A 98 -14.73 -5.86 10.60
C TYR A 98 -13.54 -5.86 11.57
N SER A 99 -13.47 -6.84 12.49
CA SER A 99 -12.35 -6.98 13.43
C SER A 99 -11.01 -7.25 12.75
N MET A 100 -11.03 -7.85 11.56
CA MET A 100 -9.84 -8.06 10.71
C MET A 100 -9.39 -6.78 9.97
N GLY A 101 -10.10 -5.66 10.14
CA GLY A 101 -9.76 -4.36 9.54
C GLY A 101 -10.48 -4.05 8.23
N PHE A 102 -11.38 -4.92 7.76
CA PHE A 102 -12.18 -4.63 6.57
C PHE A 102 -13.27 -3.62 6.90
N ARG A 103 -13.13 -2.41 6.36
CA ARG A 103 -14.11 -1.33 6.51
C ARG A 103 -14.61 -0.87 5.16
N ARG A 104 -15.86 -0.41 5.13
CA ARG A 104 -16.41 0.23 3.94
C ARG A 104 -15.77 1.61 3.78
N LEU A 105 -15.36 1.96 2.56
CA LEU A 105 -14.93 3.32 2.25
C LEU A 105 -16.16 4.24 2.27
N ALA A 106 -16.08 5.35 3.00
CA ALA A 106 -17.09 6.38 2.92
C ALA A 106 -17.00 7.02 1.54
N ASP A 107 -18.15 7.12 0.88
CA ASP A 107 -18.26 7.82 -0.37
C ASP A 107 -18.40 9.32 -0.05
N GLU A 108 -17.34 10.11 -0.29
CA GLU A 108 -17.40 11.57 -0.20
C GLU A 108 -18.08 12.21 -1.43
N SER A 109 -18.91 11.48 -2.19
CA SER A 109 -19.74 12.09 -3.22
C SER A 109 -21.03 12.71 -2.65
N ASN A 110 -20.88 13.94 -2.16
CA ASN A 110 -21.84 15.05 -2.19
C ASN A 110 -23.30 14.77 -1.74
N PRO A 111 -23.75 15.24 -0.55
CA PRO A 111 -25.14 15.07 -0.10
C PRO A 111 -26.18 15.96 -0.82
N ASP A 112 -25.80 16.72 -1.86
CA ASP A 112 -26.74 17.59 -2.59
C ASP A 112 -26.54 17.54 -4.11
N ARG A 113 -27.01 16.45 -4.74
CA ARG A 113 -27.45 16.51 -6.15
C ARG A 113 -28.81 15.85 -6.32
N SER A 114 -29.79 16.50 -5.71
CA SER A 114 -31.08 16.70 -6.37
C SER A 114 -30.86 17.60 -7.60
N THR A 115 -30.43 17.02 -8.71
CA THR A 115 -30.60 17.64 -10.03
C THR A 115 -31.42 16.70 -10.89
N TYR A 116 -32.74 16.77 -10.70
CA TYR A 116 -33.66 16.64 -11.81
C TYR A 116 -33.26 17.70 -12.85
N LEU A 117 -32.56 17.29 -13.90
CA LEU A 117 -32.53 18.08 -15.13
C LEU A 117 -33.78 17.66 -15.92
N PRO A 118 -34.76 18.56 -16.14
CA PRO A 118 -35.84 18.25 -17.07
C PRO A 118 -35.23 18.10 -18.47
N LEU A 119 -35.52 16.98 -19.13
CA LEU A 119 -35.36 16.86 -20.58
C LEU A 119 -36.21 17.98 -21.21
N LYS A 120 -35.56 19.07 -21.66
CA LYS A 120 -36.18 19.95 -22.65
C LYS A 120 -36.08 19.24 -24.00
N THR A 121 -37.22 18.73 -24.46
CA THR A 121 -37.45 18.37 -25.84
C THR A 121 -37.63 19.65 -26.65
N THR A 122 -36.71 19.92 -27.58
CA THR A 122 -36.84 20.86 -28.71
C THR A 122 -35.65 20.53 -29.62
N ASP A 123 -35.78 20.22 -30.90
CA ASP A 123 -36.83 20.28 -31.93
C ASP A 123 -36.74 18.99 -32.76
#